data_AF-A0A6B3HJ31-F1
#
_entry.id   AF-A0A6B3HJ31-F1
#
_cell.length_a   1.000
_cell.length_b   1.000
_cell.length_c   1.000
_cell.angle_alpha   90.00
_cell.angle_beta   90.00
_cell.angle_gamma   90.00
#
_symmetry.space_group_name_H-M   'P 1'
#
loop_
_entity.id
_entity.type
_entity.pdbx_description
1 polymer ?
#
loop_
_entity_poly.entity_id
_entity_poly.type
_entity_poly.pdbx_seq_one_letter_code
_entity_poly.pdbx_strand_id
1 'polypeptide(L)' 'GTLEAGQVLTVEPGLYFQPDDLTVPEELRGIGVRIEDDFVITADGALCLSAGLPRDADEVEAWMDATRG' A
#
# COMPACT_ATOMS: atom_id res chain seq x y z
N GLY A 1 -11.92 -1.25 -19.81
CA GLY A 1 -12.61 -2.55 -19.94
C GLY A 1 -13.13 -2.95 -18.58
N THR A 2 -14.07 -3.89 -18.52
CA THR A 2 -14.48 -4.51 -17.25
C THR A 2 -13.44 -5.55 -16.85
N LEU A 3 -13.18 -5.71 -15.56
CA LEU A 3 -12.30 -6.76 -15.06
C LEU A 3 -13.01 -8.12 -15.12
N GLU A 4 -12.28 -9.17 -15.48
CA GLU A 4 -12.77 -10.53 -15.67
C GLU A 4 -12.06 -11.50 -14.72
N ALA A 5 -12.76 -12.55 -14.29
CA ALA A 5 -12.21 -13.57 -13.40
C ALA A 5 -10.94 -14.21 -13.99
N GLY A 6 -9.91 -14.36 -13.14
CA GLY A 6 -8.59 -14.87 -13.52
C GLY A 6 -7.59 -13.77 -13.92
N GLN A 7 -8.02 -12.52 -14.13
CA GLN A 7 -7.09 -11.40 -14.29
C GLN A 7 -6.40 -11.08 -12.97
N VAL A 8 -5.13 -10.68 -13.06
CA VAL A 8 -4.29 -10.27 -11.92
C VAL A 8 -3.84 -8.84 -12.13
N LEU A 9 -3.90 -8.02 -11.09
CA LEU A 9 -3.46 -6.63 -11.09
C LEU A 9 -2.96 -6.18 -9.72
N THR A 10 -2.20 -5.10 -9.70
CA THR A 10 -1.81 -4.37 -8.50
C THR A 10 -2.91 -3.38 -8.09
N VAL A 11 -3.04 -3.15 -6.78
CA VAL A 11 -3.75 -2.00 -6.21
C VAL A 11 -2.75 -1.23 -5.36
N GLU A 12 -2.35 -0.05 -5.84
CA GLU A 12 -1.10 0.60 -5.39
C GLU A 12 -1.21 2.12 -5.11
N PRO A 13 -2.13 2.58 -4.23
CA PRO A 13 -2.24 3.99 -3.88
C PRO A 13 -0.94 4.53 -3.26
N GLY A 14 -0.56 5.75 -3.65
CA GLY A 14 0.60 6.44 -3.06
C GLY A 14 0.46 7.96 -3.01
N LEU A 15 1.15 8.56 -2.05
CA LEU A 15 1.28 10.00 -1.84
C LEU A 15 2.76 10.37 -1.82
N TYR A 16 3.10 11.44 -2.52
CA TYR A 16 4.48 11.90 -2.67
C TYR A 16 4.52 13.42 -2.54
N PHE A 17 5.19 13.91 -1.51
CA PHE A 17 5.32 15.33 -1.23
C PHE A 17 6.71 15.83 -1.63
N GLN A 18 6.78 16.77 -2.57
CA GLN A 18 8.07 17.31 -3.01
C GLN A 18 8.77 18.08 -1.87
N PRO A 19 10.10 17.97 -1.72
CA PRO A 19 10.82 18.64 -0.64
C PRO A 19 10.66 20.16 -0.58
N ASP A 20 10.42 20.80 -1.72
CA ASP A 20 10.31 22.25 -1.90
C ASP A 20 8.86 22.74 -2.12
N ASP A 21 7.86 21.87 -1.93
CA ASP A 21 6.45 22.24 -2.07
C ASP A 21 5.96 23.08 -0.87
N LEU A 22 5.92 24.40 -1.07
CA LEU A 22 5.47 25.35 -0.05
C LEU A 22 3.96 25.32 0.21
N THR A 23 3.17 24.57 -0.58
CA THR A 23 1.72 24.43 -0.39
C THR A 23 1.34 23.36 0.63
N VAL A 24 2.29 22.52 1.04
CA VAL A 24 2.12 21.50 2.09
C VAL A 24 2.89 21.87 3.37
N PRO A 25 2.44 21.40 4.55
CA PRO A 25 3.15 21.56 5.81
C PRO A 25 4.61 21.06 5.72
N GLU A 26 5.53 21.74 6.39
CA GLU A 26 6.96 21.45 6.32
C GLU A 26 7.28 20.02 6.78
N GLU A 27 6.58 19.52 7.79
CA GLU A 27 6.74 18.19 8.35
C GLU A 27 6.36 17.05 7.39
N LEU A 28 5.61 17.33 6.32
CA LEU A 28 5.23 16.34 5.30
C LEU A 28 6.16 16.34 4.09
N ARG A 29 7.00 17.37 3.91
CA ARG A 29 7.83 17.54 2.71
C ARG A 29 8.91 16.46 2.63
N GLY A 30 9.12 15.95 1.42
CA GLY A 30 10.09 14.88 1.17
C GLY A 30 9.61 13.48 1.60
N ILE A 31 8.38 13.35 2.12
CA ILE A 31 7.77 12.06 2.44
C ILE A 31 7.11 11.48 1.18
N GLY A 32 7.43 10.22 0.89
CA GLY A 32 6.76 9.41 -0.12
C GLY A 32 6.32 8.09 0.48
N VAL A 33 5.06 7.72 0.30
CA VAL A 33 4.48 6.46 0.80
C VAL A 33 3.64 5.83 -0.32
N ARG A 34 3.75 4.51 -0.48
CA ARG A 34 2.88 3.70 -1.33
C ARG A 34 2.58 2.39 -0.60
N ILE A 35 1.33 1.96 -0.64
CA ILE A 35 0.90 0.63 -0.18
C ILE A 35 0.43 -0.09 -1.43
N GLU A 36 0.93 -1.30 -1.65
CA GLU A 36 0.70 -2.06 -2.88
C GLU A 36 0.39 -3.52 -2.53
N ASP A 37 -0.69 -4.03 -3.13
CA ASP A 37 -1.13 -5.41 -2.99
C ASP A 37 -1.48 -6.00 -4.37
N ASP A 38 -1.23 -7.29 -4.54
CA ASP A 38 -1.58 -8.06 -5.73
C ASP A 38 -2.96 -8.71 -5.56
N PHE A 39 -3.86 -8.50 -6.53
CA PHE A 39 -5.20 -9.06 -6.53
C PHE A 39 -5.45 -9.92 -7.74
N VAL A 40 -6.04 -11.11 -7.52
CA VAL A 40 -6.71 -11.88 -8.57
C VAL A 40 -8.21 -11.62 -8.53
N ILE A 41 -8.80 -11.31 -9.68
CA ILE A 41 -10.24 -11.15 -9.82
C ILE A 41 -10.89 -12.53 -9.82
N THR A 42 -11.92 -12.68 -9.00
CA THR A 42 -12.72 -13.90 -8.88
C THR A 42 -14.10 -13.69 -9.50
N ALA A 43 -14.94 -14.72 -9.53
CA ALA A 43 -16.31 -14.59 -10.04
C ALA A 43 -17.16 -13.57 -9.24
N ASP A 44 -16.88 -13.41 -7.95
CA ASP A 44 -17.69 -12.64 -7.01
C ASP A 44 -16.94 -11.44 -6.39
N GLY A 45 -15.71 -11.14 -6.83
CA GLY A 45 -14.90 -10.06 -6.27
C GLY A 45 -13.42 -10.16 -6.62
N ALA A 46 -12.57 -9.97 -5.62
CA ALA A 46 -11.11 -10.07 -5.75
C ALA A 46 -10.50 -10.73 -4.51
N LEU A 47 -9.42 -11.48 -4.69
CA LEU A 47 -8.63 -12.08 -3.62
C LEU A 47 -7.25 -11.42 -3.57
N CYS A 48 -6.87 -10.90 -2.40
CA CYS A 48 -5.53 -10.38 -2.17
C CYS A 48 -4.53 -11.53 -2.00
N LEU A 49 -3.55 -11.60 -2.91
CA LEU A 49 -2.50 -12.62 -2.94
C LEU A 49 -1.35 -12.28 -1.98
N SER A 50 -1.17 -10.99 -1.64
CA SER A 50 -0.10 -10.45 -0.79
C SER A 50 -0.53 -10.15 0.65
N ALA A 51 -1.73 -10.58 1.06
CA ALA A 51 -2.33 -10.28 2.36
C ALA A 51 -1.55 -10.78 3.60
N GLY A 52 -0.47 -11.54 3.40
CA GLY A 52 0.37 -12.03 4.50
C GLY A 52 1.31 -10.97 5.11
N LEU A 53 1.41 -9.79 4.51
CA LEU A 53 2.22 -8.68 5.02
C LEU A 53 1.35 -7.63 5.72
N PRO A 54 1.79 -7.07 6.86
CA PRO A 54 1.06 -5.99 7.53
C PRO A 54 1.09 -4.73 6.69
N ARG A 55 -0.01 -3.96 6.77
CA ARG A 55 -0.18 -2.69 6.05
C ARG A 55 -0.80 -1.59 6.89
N ASP A 56 -1.49 -1.95 7.98
CA ASP A 56 -1.86 -1.01 9.02
C ASP A 56 -0.61 -0.61 9.81
N ALA A 57 -0.52 0.68 10.15
CA ALA A 57 0.69 1.26 10.78
C ALA A 57 1.06 0.52 12.08
N ASP A 58 0.09 0.27 12.94
CA ASP A 58 0.30 -0.43 14.22
C ASP A 58 0.83 -1.86 14.02
N GLU A 59 0.36 -2.56 12.98
CA GLU A 59 0.81 -3.92 12.67
C GLU A 59 2.24 -3.92 12.12
N VAL A 60 2.58 -2.92 11.30
CA VAL A 60 3.95 -2.74 10.79
C VAL A 60 4.90 -2.43 11.94
N GLU A 61 4.54 -1.53 12.85
CA GLU A 61 5.34 -1.20 14.03
C GLU A 61 5.55 -2.43 14.92
N ALA A 62 4.47 -3.17 15.23
CA ALA A 62 4.54 -4.39 16.01
C ALA A 62 5.42 -5.47 15.35
N TRP A 63 5.31 -5.63 14.02
CA TRP A 63 6.13 -6.58 13.27
C TRP A 63 7.62 -6.19 13.28
N MET A 64 7.92 -4.90 13.11
CA MET A 64 9.28 -4.37 13.19
C MET A 64 9.88 -4.58 14.57
N ASP A 65 9.12 -4.32 15.64
CA ASP A 65 9.56 -4.54 17.02
C ASP A 65 9.76 -6.02 17.33
N ALA A 66 8.87 -6.91 16.88
CA ALA A 66 9.04 -8.36 17.05
C ALA A 66 10.29 -8.91 16.32
N THR A 67 10.76 -8.21 15.29
CA THR A 67 11.94 -8.60 14.51
C THR A 67 13.24 -8.02 15.08
N ARG A 68 13.14 -7.02 15.96
CA ARG A 68 14.26 -6.48 16.74
C ARG A 68 14.49 -7.40 17.94
N GLY A 69 15.43 -8.34 17.81
CA GLY A 69 15.81 -9.29 18.88
C GLY A 69 16.22 -8.63 20.20
#